data_AF-A0A1E3PL98-F1
#
_entry.id   AF-A0A1E3PL98-F1
#
_cell.length_a   1.000
_cell.length_b   1.000
_cell.length_c   1.000
_cell.angle_alpha   90.00
_cell.angle_beta   90.00
_cell.angle_gamma   90.00
#
_symmetry.space_group_name_H-M   'P 1'
#
loop_
_entity.id
_entity.type
_entity.pdbx_description
1 polymer ?
#
loop_
_entity_poly.entity_id
_entity_poly.type
_entity_poly.pdbx_seq_one_letter_code
_entity_poly.pdbx_strand_id
1 'polypeptide(L)'
;MTSWFYYPEKLPQSYHKWITMASTTDEKLVHLLREIHFGRLLFNRVPENQANIETLRSLYEKFQISYPDPLLFKSQPEHEHESAPVNNSGTVMPYVNCRLVHRNVTSNCEIHALWRLVTGFEYAFMIYLPLNCVLSLKTIIPLIQNRKSGKSPLTARNLFQFLKPILISSTRSSVFLSSFIVIIYYTICVSRNYLPLILKGIYLLNEKSPKDHDYHHDELSWRTRFDKYSPIAGSIFCGLSIFLEPQRKQGELALFVFMKGIYCLLIRERENNTTTDENKGLNYKKKSYYVFPSKNVESLVFSLSFSTLLVLYQRDKALVRGVFNKLIGLCV
;
A
#
# COMPACT_ATOMS: atom_id res chain seq x y z
N MET A 1 -0.59 -2.52 -6.44
CA MET A 1 -0.19 -2.62 -5.02
C MET A 1 0.53 -3.92 -4.70
N THR A 2 0.18 -5.05 -5.33
CA THR A 2 0.88 -6.35 -5.18
C THR A 2 2.41 -6.26 -5.22
N SER A 3 3.00 -5.54 -6.19
CA SER A 3 4.45 -5.35 -6.26
C SER A 3 5.00 -4.64 -5.01
N TRP A 4 4.29 -3.67 -4.44
CA TRP A 4 4.76 -3.00 -3.21
C TRP A 4 4.82 -3.95 -2.01
N PHE A 5 3.81 -4.83 -1.87
CA PHE A 5 3.81 -5.85 -0.82
C PHE A 5 4.92 -6.90 -1.04
N TYR A 6 5.00 -7.48 -2.23
CA TYR A 6 5.77 -8.72 -2.44
C TYR A 6 7.08 -8.56 -3.22
N TYR A 7 7.17 -7.53 -4.06
CA TYR A 7 8.29 -7.32 -4.99
C TYR A 7 8.70 -5.83 -5.03
N PRO A 8 9.05 -5.19 -3.89
CA PRO A 8 9.33 -3.76 -3.84
C PRO A 8 10.52 -3.36 -4.72
N GLU A 9 11.43 -4.28 -4.98
CA GLU A 9 12.56 -4.12 -5.89
C GLU A 9 12.15 -3.92 -7.35
N LYS A 10 10.92 -4.29 -7.71
CA LYS A 10 10.33 -4.01 -9.02
C LYS A 10 9.70 -2.61 -9.13
N LEU A 11 9.72 -1.83 -8.05
CA LEU A 11 9.21 -0.47 -8.06
C LEU A 11 10.35 0.54 -8.14
N PRO A 12 10.16 1.68 -8.83
CA PRO A 12 11.07 2.81 -8.69
C PRO A 12 11.19 3.18 -7.21
N GLN A 13 12.42 3.39 -6.72
CA GLN A 13 12.66 3.62 -5.29
C GLN A 13 11.89 4.84 -4.74
N SER A 14 11.75 5.91 -5.53
CA SER A 14 10.93 7.07 -5.18
C SER A 14 9.46 6.71 -5.01
N TYR A 15 8.94 5.84 -5.86
CA TYR A 15 7.55 5.40 -5.81
C TYR A 15 7.29 4.44 -4.64
N HIS A 16 8.22 3.52 -4.36
CA HIS A 16 8.18 2.69 -3.16
C HIS A 16 8.10 3.55 -1.89
N LYS A 17 9.03 4.50 -1.73
CA LYS A 17 9.04 5.44 -0.59
C LYS A 17 7.73 6.21 -0.48
N TRP A 18 7.22 6.73 -1.60
CA TRP A 18 5.97 7.48 -1.61
C TRP A 18 4.77 6.63 -1.17
N ILE A 19 4.62 5.39 -1.66
CA ILE A 19 3.54 4.49 -1.22
C ILE A 19 3.69 4.15 0.27
N THR A 20 4.89 3.85 0.74
CA THR A 20 5.14 3.55 2.15
C THR A 20 4.74 4.73 3.03
N MET A 21 5.10 5.96 2.66
CA MET A 21 4.68 7.18 3.36
C MET A 21 3.17 7.37 3.33
N ALA A 22 2.56 7.28 2.14
CA ALA A 22 1.12 7.50 1.95
C ALA A 22 0.27 6.46 2.71
N SER A 23 0.71 5.21 2.75
CA SER A 23 0.03 4.12 3.45
C SER A 23 0.19 4.17 4.97
N THR A 24 1.07 5.03 5.50
CA THR A 24 1.47 5.11 6.91
C THR A 24 1.80 3.75 7.52
N THR A 25 2.31 2.80 6.74
CA THR A 25 2.53 1.42 7.20
C THR A 25 3.99 1.15 7.53
N ASP A 26 4.22 0.36 8.58
CA ASP A 26 5.57 -0.02 9.00
C ASP A 26 6.21 -0.97 7.98
N GLU A 27 7.43 -0.67 7.55
CA GLU A 27 8.16 -1.48 6.58
C GLU A 27 8.45 -2.90 7.09
N LYS A 28 8.69 -3.07 8.40
CA LYS A 28 8.89 -4.40 9.00
C LYS A 28 7.62 -5.24 8.92
N LEU A 29 6.44 -4.62 9.06
CA LEU A 29 5.17 -5.33 8.92
C LEU A 29 4.96 -5.80 7.48
N VAL A 30 5.27 -4.95 6.49
CA VAL A 30 5.21 -5.33 5.07
C VAL A 30 6.21 -6.46 4.77
N HIS A 31 7.41 -6.40 5.35
CA HIS A 31 8.40 -7.47 5.24
C HIS A 31 7.87 -8.80 5.79
N LEU A 32 7.27 -8.82 6.99
CA LEU A 32 6.69 -10.04 7.54
C LEU A 32 5.57 -10.62 6.68
N LEU A 33 4.67 -9.78 6.16
CA LEU A 33 3.62 -10.23 5.24
C LEU A 33 4.19 -10.85 3.96
N ARG A 34 5.34 -10.36 3.49
CA ARG A 34 6.07 -10.93 2.36
C ARG A 34 6.70 -12.28 2.68
N GLU A 35 7.30 -12.42 3.85
CA GLU A 35 7.85 -13.71 4.31
C GLU A 35 6.75 -14.78 4.42
N ILE A 36 5.56 -14.39 4.90
CA ILE A 36 4.36 -15.25 4.90
C ILE A 36 3.97 -15.63 3.47
N HIS A 37 3.92 -14.66 2.56
CA HIS A 37 3.53 -14.91 1.17
C HIS A 37 4.43 -15.94 0.48
N PHE A 38 5.74 -15.87 0.69
CA PHE A 38 6.71 -16.80 0.12
C PHE A 38 6.83 -18.13 0.90
N GLY A 39 6.09 -18.30 2.00
CA GLY A 39 6.14 -19.51 2.82
C GLY A 39 7.44 -19.68 3.60
N ARG A 40 8.26 -18.63 3.68
CA ARG A 40 9.46 -18.58 4.54
C ARG A 40 9.10 -18.38 6.02
N LEU A 41 7.85 -18.01 6.26
CA LEU A 41 7.28 -17.84 7.58
C LEU A 41 5.89 -18.49 7.57
N LEU A 42 5.74 -19.54 8.38
CA LEU A 42 4.49 -20.28 8.53
C LEU A 42 4.13 -20.29 10.00
N PHE A 43 2.87 -20.00 10.33
CA PHE A 43 2.45 -19.90 11.72
C PHE A 43 2.54 -21.24 12.46
N ASN A 44 2.46 -22.37 11.73
CA ASN A 44 2.46 -23.73 12.29
C ASN A 44 3.83 -24.40 12.32
N ARG A 45 4.92 -23.67 12.04
CA ARG A 45 6.28 -24.22 12.07
C ARG A 45 7.21 -23.27 12.81
N VAL A 46 8.20 -23.84 13.49
CA VAL A 46 9.32 -23.07 14.01
C VAL A 46 9.99 -22.38 12.82
N PRO A 47 10.12 -21.04 12.83
CA PRO A 47 10.77 -20.34 11.74
C PRO A 47 12.22 -20.80 11.60
N GLU A 48 12.62 -21.21 10.40
CA GLU A 48 14.03 -21.55 10.10
C GLU A 48 14.95 -20.34 10.27
N ASN A 49 14.41 -19.12 10.09
CA ASN A 49 15.15 -17.87 10.19
C ASN A 49 14.78 -17.10 11.46
N GLN A 50 15.70 -17.08 12.42
CA GLN A 50 15.57 -16.38 13.70
C GLN A 50 15.43 -14.85 13.53
N ALA A 51 15.89 -14.28 12.42
CA ALA A 51 15.74 -12.86 12.12
C ALA A 51 14.27 -12.44 11.93
N ASN A 52 13.42 -13.34 11.45
CA ASN A 52 11.99 -13.05 11.28
C ASN A 52 11.26 -12.98 12.63
N ILE A 53 11.66 -13.83 13.59
CA ILE A 53 11.14 -13.81 14.96
C ILE A 53 11.53 -12.50 15.64
N GLU A 54 12.79 -12.09 15.49
CA GLU A 54 13.28 -10.83 16.05
C GLU A 54 12.58 -9.62 15.43
N THR A 55 12.34 -9.65 14.12
CA THR A 55 11.56 -8.62 13.43
C THR A 55 10.16 -8.51 14.00
N LEU A 56 9.48 -9.65 14.22
CA LEU A 56 8.16 -9.69 14.84
C LEU A 56 8.21 -9.15 16.27
N ARG A 57 9.13 -9.63 17.11
CA ARG A 57 9.31 -9.16 18.49
C ARG A 57 9.51 -7.65 18.55
N SER A 58 10.39 -7.12 17.70
CA SER A 58 10.65 -5.68 17.62
C SER A 58 9.42 -4.85 17.22
N LEU A 59 8.47 -5.43 16.47
CA LEU A 59 7.21 -4.77 16.14
C LEU A 59 6.22 -4.79 17.30
N TYR A 60 6.11 -5.91 18.01
CA TYR A 60 5.29 -6.00 19.21
C TYR A 60 5.76 -5.01 20.27
N GLU A 61 7.08 -4.93 20.50
CA GLU A 61 7.69 -3.95 21.39
C GLU A 61 7.43 -2.52 20.91
N LYS A 62 7.68 -2.22 19.63
CA LYS A 62 7.45 -0.88 19.05
C LYS A 62 6.02 -0.38 19.24
N PHE A 63 5.04 -1.26 19.13
CA PHE A 63 3.62 -0.91 19.29
C PHE A 63 3.10 -1.13 20.71
N GLN A 64 3.97 -1.49 21.66
CA GLN A 64 3.62 -1.76 23.05
C GLN A 64 2.50 -2.81 23.18
N ILE A 65 2.56 -3.83 22.34
CA ILE A 65 1.64 -4.97 22.35
C ILE A 65 2.35 -6.10 23.09
N SER A 66 1.67 -6.73 24.05
CA SER A 66 2.20 -7.94 24.70
C SER A 66 2.49 -8.99 23.63
N TYR A 67 3.75 -9.40 23.53
CA TYR A 67 4.16 -10.49 22.65
C TYR A 67 3.54 -11.78 23.22
N PRO A 68 2.66 -12.47 22.49
CA PRO A 68 2.13 -13.73 22.96
C PRO A 68 3.30 -14.69 23.07
N ASP A 69 3.55 -15.22 24.27
CA ASP A 69 4.67 -16.11 24.50
C ASP A 69 4.55 -17.30 23.53
N PRO A 70 5.54 -17.55 22.66
CA PRO A 70 5.47 -18.63 21.68
C PRO A 70 5.35 -20.03 22.32
N LEU A 71 5.69 -20.11 23.61
CA LEU A 71 5.60 -21.30 24.46
C LEU A 71 4.20 -21.50 25.09
N LEU A 72 3.32 -20.49 25.02
CA LEU A 72 1.97 -20.51 25.59
C LEU A 72 0.90 -20.96 24.59
N PHE A 73 1.27 -21.26 23.34
CA PHE A 73 0.44 -22.06 22.42
C PHE A 73 0.69 -23.56 22.60
N LYS A 74 1.13 -23.99 23.80
CA LYS A 74 0.83 -25.33 24.28
C LYS A 74 -0.68 -25.34 24.44
N SER A 75 -1.34 -26.17 23.65
CA SER A 75 -2.76 -26.47 23.72
C SER A 75 -3.35 -26.21 25.12
N GLN A 76 -4.45 -25.48 25.19
CA GLN A 76 -5.44 -25.86 26.19
C GLN A 76 -6.23 -27.02 25.57
N PRO A 77 -6.03 -28.27 26.01
CA PRO A 77 -7.10 -29.21 26.12
C PRO A 77 -7.31 -29.46 27.61
N GLU A 78 -8.50 -29.14 28.12
CA GLU A 78 -8.94 -29.60 29.45
C GLU A 78 -9.17 -31.13 29.49
N HIS A 79 -8.66 -31.91 28.53
CA HIS A 79 -8.79 -33.36 28.54
C HIS A 79 -7.47 -34.04 28.20
N GLU A 80 -6.94 -34.72 29.22
CA GLU A 80 -5.88 -35.72 29.14
C GLU A 80 -6.25 -36.79 28.11
N HIS A 81 -5.66 -36.73 26.92
CA HIS A 81 -5.48 -37.91 26.10
C HIS A 81 -4.06 -37.93 25.53
N GLU A 82 -3.28 -38.80 26.15
CA GLU A 82 -1.96 -39.25 25.80
C GLU A 82 -1.97 -39.86 24.40
N SER A 83 -1.04 -39.45 23.53
CA SER A 83 -0.50 -40.13 22.32
C SER A 83 -0.44 -39.26 21.05
N ALA A 84 0.52 -38.35 20.98
CA ALA A 84 1.12 -37.92 19.72
C ALA A 84 2.61 -37.61 19.97
N PRO A 85 3.53 -37.93 19.03
CA PRO A 85 4.96 -37.70 19.24
C PRO A 85 5.22 -36.21 19.27
N VAL A 86 5.38 -35.69 20.49
CA VAL A 86 5.82 -34.32 20.78
C VAL A 86 7.25 -34.19 20.26
N ASN A 87 7.40 -33.62 19.07
CA ASN A 87 8.66 -33.02 18.68
C ASN A 87 8.87 -31.81 19.60
N ASN A 88 9.84 -31.94 20.50
CA ASN A 88 10.16 -31.02 21.60
C ASN A 88 10.75 -29.66 21.17
N SER A 89 10.05 -28.93 20.31
CA SER A 89 10.28 -27.50 20.05
C SER A 89 8.96 -26.81 19.69
N GLY A 90 8.00 -26.89 20.62
CA GLY A 90 6.64 -26.32 20.52
C GLY A 90 6.57 -24.80 20.54
N THR A 91 7.40 -24.12 19.75
CA THR A 91 7.39 -22.67 19.56
C THR A 91 6.54 -22.36 18.33
N VAL A 92 5.21 -22.34 18.51
CA VAL A 92 4.29 -21.89 17.46
C VAL A 92 4.42 -20.37 17.34
N MET A 93 4.61 -19.87 16.13
CA MET A 93 4.85 -18.45 15.93
C MET A 93 3.55 -17.66 16.19
N PRO A 94 3.57 -16.62 17.06
CA PRO A 94 2.37 -15.85 17.32
C PRO A 94 1.87 -15.20 16.04
N TYR A 95 0.61 -15.48 15.70
CA TYR A 95 -0.02 -14.99 14.49
C TYR A 95 0.00 -13.46 14.43
N VAL A 96 0.04 -12.91 13.22
CA VAL A 96 -0.03 -11.45 12.99
C VAL A 96 -1.47 -10.99 13.28
N ASN A 97 -1.73 -10.63 14.53
CA ASN A 97 -3.05 -10.18 14.97
C ASN A 97 -3.43 -8.80 14.39
N CYS A 98 -4.72 -8.48 14.36
CA CYS A 98 -5.19 -7.19 13.85
C CYS A 98 -4.66 -6.02 14.66
N ARG A 99 -4.42 -6.20 15.97
CA ARG A 99 -3.83 -5.17 16.82
C ARG A 99 -2.45 -4.74 16.32
N LEU A 100 -1.65 -5.68 15.82
CA LEU A 100 -0.34 -5.43 15.21
C LEU A 100 -0.48 -4.72 13.86
N VAL A 101 -1.44 -5.16 13.02
CA VAL A 101 -1.75 -4.49 11.74
C VAL A 101 -2.29 -3.07 11.94
N HIS A 102 -3.00 -2.85 13.06
CA HIS A 102 -3.55 -1.57 13.47
C HIS A 102 -2.59 -0.72 14.29
N ARG A 103 -1.34 -1.18 14.51
CA ARG A 103 -0.33 -0.46 15.31
C ARG A 103 -0.80 -0.10 16.71
N ASN A 104 -1.62 -0.96 17.31
CA ASN A 104 -2.23 -0.76 18.61
C ASN A 104 -3.16 0.48 18.72
N VAL A 105 -3.62 1.05 17.59
CA VAL A 105 -4.59 2.17 17.60
C VAL A 105 -5.97 1.67 18.04
N THR A 106 -6.45 0.57 17.44
CA THR A 106 -7.70 -0.11 17.83
C THR A 106 -7.61 -1.61 17.59
N SER A 107 -8.45 -2.40 18.26
CA SER A 107 -8.66 -3.81 17.94
C SER A 107 -9.65 -4.01 16.77
N ASN A 108 -10.64 -3.11 16.66
CA ASN A 108 -11.69 -3.18 15.65
C ASN A 108 -11.19 -2.72 14.28
N CYS A 109 -11.37 -3.56 13.27
CA CYS A 109 -10.98 -3.29 11.88
C CYS A 109 -11.72 -2.07 11.30
N GLU A 110 -12.95 -1.83 11.76
CA GLU A 110 -13.87 -0.90 11.07
C GLU A 110 -13.57 0.52 11.54
N ILE A 111 -13.28 0.65 12.83
CA ILE A 111 -12.79 1.89 13.42
C ILE A 111 -11.39 2.20 12.86
N HIS A 112 -10.52 1.19 12.69
CA HIS A 112 -9.21 1.41 12.08
C HIS A 112 -9.30 1.80 10.60
N ALA A 113 -10.28 1.27 9.85
CA ALA A 113 -10.55 1.67 8.48
C ALA A 113 -10.97 3.14 8.40
N LEU A 114 -11.84 3.60 9.30
CA LEU A 114 -12.20 5.02 9.44
C LEU A 114 -11.00 5.89 9.84
N TRP A 115 -10.19 5.42 10.79
CA TRP A 115 -8.97 6.12 11.19
C TRP A 115 -8.02 6.29 9.99
N ARG A 116 -7.80 5.22 9.20
CA ARG A 116 -7.02 5.27 7.96
C ARG A 116 -7.64 6.18 6.91
N LEU A 117 -8.97 6.27 6.84
CA LEU A 117 -9.67 7.18 5.93
C LEU A 117 -9.32 8.64 6.26
N VAL A 118 -9.37 9.01 7.54
CA VAL A 118 -9.10 10.39 7.98
C VAL A 118 -7.62 10.72 7.78
N THR A 119 -6.70 9.87 8.25
CA THR A 119 -5.27 10.10 8.11
C THR A 119 -4.81 10.12 6.65
N GLY A 120 -5.35 9.20 5.83
CA GLY A 120 -5.08 9.16 4.39
C GLY A 120 -5.63 10.39 3.68
N PHE A 121 -6.81 10.88 4.08
CA PHE A 121 -7.40 12.10 3.53
C PHE A 121 -6.56 13.32 3.89
N GLU A 122 -6.14 13.47 5.14
CA GLU A 122 -5.30 14.57 5.60
C GLU A 122 -3.96 14.61 4.83
N TYR A 123 -3.26 13.47 4.75
CA TYR A 123 -2.03 13.34 3.98
C TYR A 123 -2.22 13.74 2.52
N ALA A 124 -3.25 13.21 1.87
CA ALA A 124 -3.55 13.53 0.47
C ALA A 124 -3.91 15.02 0.30
N PHE A 125 -4.70 15.58 1.22
CA PHE A 125 -5.14 16.97 1.17
C PHE A 125 -3.97 17.93 1.30
N MET A 126 -3.00 17.63 2.18
CA MET A 126 -1.77 18.42 2.32
C MET A 126 -0.91 18.43 1.05
N ILE A 127 -1.01 17.41 0.19
CA ILE A 127 -0.30 17.38 -1.10
C ILE A 127 -1.12 18.04 -2.21
N TYR A 128 -2.41 17.74 -2.30
CA TYR A 128 -3.26 18.20 -3.41
C TYR A 128 -3.68 19.67 -3.27
N LEU A 129 -3.84 20.18 -2.04
CA LEU A 129 -4.18 21.58 -1.81
C LEU A 129 -3.13 22.54 -2.39
N PRO A 130 -1.83 22.46 -2.01
CA PRO A 130 -0.81 23.35 -2.57
C PRO A 130 -0.65 23.15 -4.09
N LEU A 131 -0.75 21.91 -4.59
CA LEU A 131 -0.69 21.64 -6.03
C LEU A 131 -1.82 22.36 -6.79
N ASN A 132 -3.07 22.24 -6.33
CA ASN A 132 -4.21 22.91 -6.96
C ASN A 132 -4.15 24.44 -6.80
N CYS A 133 -3.57 24.96 -5.72
CA CYS A 133 -3.26 26.38 -5.58
C CYS A 133 -2.26 26.85 -6.63
N VAL A 134 -1.16 26.12 -6.83
CA VAL A 134 -0.13 26.43 -7.84
C VAL A 134 -0.71 26.40 -9.25
N LEU A 135 -1.51 25.39 -9.58
CA LEU A 135 -2.16 25.29 -10.89
C LEU A 135 -3.19 26.41 -11.14
N SER A 136 -3.63 27.09 -10.08
CA SER A 136 -4.55 28.23 -10.14
C SER A 136 -3.81 29.58 -10.03
N LEU A 137 -2.49 29.62 -10.14
CA LEU A 137 -1.73 30.87 -9.98
C LEU A 137 -2.12 31.96 -10.96
N LYS A 138 -2.49 31.64 -12.21
CA LYS A 138 -2.94 32.63 -13.21
C LYS A 138 -4.13 33.45 -12.75
N THR A 139 -5.03 32.84 -12.00
CA THR A 139 -6.22 33.51 -11.47
C THR A 139 -5.91 34.21 -10.14
N ILE A 140 -4.91 33.74 -9.40
CA ILE A 140 -4.50 34.29 -8.10
C ILE A 140 -3.60 35.55 -8.25
N ILE A 141 -2.66 35.54 -9.20
CA ILE A 141 -1.69 36.63 -9.43
C ILE A 141 -2.35 38.01 -9.64
N PRO A 142 -3.34 38.19 -10.54
CA PRO A 142 -3.96 39.49 -10.75
C PRO A 142 -4.74 39.99 -9.52
N LEU A 143 -5.22 39.09 -8.65
CA LEU A 143 -5.87 39.47 -7.39
C LEU A 143 -4.85 39.98 -6.36
N ILE A 144 -3.68 39.34 -6.26
CA ILE A 144 -2.59 39.79 -5.40
C ILE A 144 -2.02 41.13 -5.92
N GLN A 145 -1.92 41.31 -7.24
CA GLN A 145 -1.49 42.56 -7.85
C GLN A 145 -2.50 43.69 -7.65
N ASN A 146 -3.80 43.42 -7.82
CA ASN A 146 -4.85 44.41 -7.55
C ASN A 146 -4.93 44.81 -6.06
N ARG A 147 -4.57 43.91 -5.14
CA ARG A 147 -4.41 44.21 -3.71
C ARG A 147 -3.29 45.23 -3.46
N LYS A 148 -2.17 45.15 -4.17
CA LYS A 148 -1.08 46.17 -4.08
C LYS A 148 -1.48 47.51 -4.69
N SER A 149 -2.42 47.54 -5.64
CA SER A 149 -2.87 48.77 -6.30
C SER A 149 -3.97 49.52 -5.54
N GLY A 150 -4.51 48.99 -4.43
CA GLY A 150 -5.50 49.68 -3.58
C GLY A 150 -6.90 49.82 -4.20
N LYS A 151 -7.19 49.16 -5.33
CA LYS A 151 -8.38 49.43 -6.16
C LYS A 151 -9.65 48.64 -5.81
N SER A 152 -9.63 47.70 -4.85
CA SER A 152 -10.86 47.11 -4.31
C SER A 152 -10.64 46.34 -3.00
N PRO A 153 -11.54 46.46 -1.99
CA PRO A 153 -11.52 45.59 -0.83
C PRO A 153 -11.91 44.16 -1.22
N LEU A 154 -11.12 43.17 -0.80
CA LEU A 154 -11.45 41.75 -0.95
C LEU A 154 -12.74 41.45 -0.19
N THR A 155 -13.87 41.47 -0.89
CA THR A 155 -15.14 41.03 -0.34
C THR A 155 -15.07 39.53 -0.10
N ALA A 156 -15.51 39.05 1.07
CA ALA A 156 -15.52 37.62 1.42
C ALA A 156 -16.18 36.72 0.35
N ARG A 157 -17.18 37.27 -0.35
CA ARG A 157 -17.85 36.64 -1.50
C ARG A 157 -16.91 36.33 -2.66
N ASN A 158 -15.99 37.25 -2.99
CA ASN A 158 -15.02 37.06 -4.06
C ASN A 158 -14.03 35.96 -3.67
N LEU A 159 -13.50 36.02 -2.44
CA LEU A 159 -12.57 34.99 -1.93
C LEU A 159 -13.19 33.59 -1.93
N PHE A 160 -14.43 33.46 -1.46
CA PHE A 160 -15.14 32.17 -1.44
C PHE A 160 -15.36 31.61 -2.84
N GLN A 161 -15.72 32.46 -3.81
CA GLN A 161 -15.92 32.05 -5.20
C GLN A 161 -14.61 31.52 -5.83
N PHE A 162 -13.45 32.00 -5.39
CA PHE A 162 -12.14 31.52 -5.82
C PHE A 162 -11.67 30.26 -5.09
N LEU A 163 -11.86 30.18 -3.77
CA LEU A 163 -11.43 29.02 -2.98
C LEU A 163 -12.28 27.79 -3.24
N LYS A 164 -13.58 27.97 -3.51
CA LYS A 164 -14.51 26.86 -3.77
C LYS A 164 -13.99 25.83 -4.81
N PRO A 165 -13.59 26.20 -6.04
CA PRO A 165 -13.11 25.22 -7.01
C PRO A 165 -11.79 24.53 -6.59
N ILE A 166 -10.89 25.25 -5.90
CA ILE A 166 -9.62 24.70 -5.40
C ILE A 166 -9.89 23.66 -4.31
N LEU A 167 -10.75 24.00 -3.35
CA LEU A 167 -11.12 23.10 -2.26
C LEU A 167 -11.89 21.88 -2.75
N ILE A 168 -12.83 22.05 -3.69
CA ILE A 168 -13.57 20.92 -4.28
C ILE A 168 -12.62 19.99 -5.03
N SER A 169 -11.72 20.53 -5.86
CA SER A 169 -10.75 19.72 -6.60
C SER A 169 -9.80 18.98 -5.66
N SER A 170 -9.30 19.65 -4.62
CA SER A 170 -8.38 19.06 -3.64
C SER A 170 -9.06 17.98 -2.81
N THR A 171 -10.25 18.29 -2.27
CA THR A 171 -11.05 17.35 -1.47
C THR A 171 -11.38 16.10 -2.27
N ARG A 172 -11.79 16.25 -3.54
CA ARG A 172 -12.14 15.11 -4.40
C ARG A 172 -10.94 14.18 -4.63
N SER A 173 -9.77 14.73 -4.96
CA SER A 173 -8.55 13.93 -5.12
C SER A 173 -8.05 13.31 -3.82
N SER A 174 -8.26 13.98 -2.68
CA SER A 174 -7.99 13.41 -1.36
C SER A 174 -8.92 12.27 -0.99
N VAL A 175 -10.22 12.38 -1.29
CA VAL A 175 -11.19 11.30 -1.08
C VAL A 175 -10.86 10.10 -1.95
N PHE A 176 -10.45 10.31 -3.20
CA PHE A 176 -9.97 9.23 -4.07
C PHE A 176 -8.80 8.47 -3.46
N LEU A 177 -7.71 9.18 -3.11
CA LEU A 177 -6.50 8.53 -2.58
C LEU A 177 -6.75 7.88 -1.21
N SER A 178 -7.53 8.53 -0.35
CA SER A 178 -7.90 7.96 0.95
C SER A 178 -8.76 6.70 0.80
N SER A 179 -9.75 6.72 -0.09
CA SER A 179 -10.57 5.54 -0.38
C SER A 179 -9.74 4.40 -0.96
N PHE A 180 -8.75 4.70 -1.82
CA PHE A 180 -7.80 3.71 -2.32
C PHE A 180 -7.06 3.00 -1.17
N ILE A 181 -6.56 3.77 -0.19
CA ILE A 181 -5.88 3.23 1.00
C ILE A 181 -6.84 2.41 1.85
N VAL A 182 -8.04 2.91 2.13
CA VAL A 182 -9.01 2.20 2.98
C VAL A 182 -9.44 0.90 2.35
N ILE A 183 -9.79 0.88 1.06
CA ILE A 183 -10.23 -0.34 0.37
C ILE A 183 -9.16 -1.42 0.44
N ILE A 184 -7.87 -1.10 0.24
CA ILE A 184 -6.82 -2.11 0.29
C ILE A 184 -6.64 -2.68 1.71
N TYR A 185 -6.55 -1.85 2.74
CA TYR A 185 -6.34 -2.33 4.11
C TYR A 185 -7.58 -3.01 4.69
N TYR A 186 -8.78 -2.51 4.35
CA TYR A 186 -10.03 -3.11 4.77
C TYR A 186 -10.23 -4.48 4.13
N THR A 187 -10.01 -4.61 2.82
CA THR A 187 -10.02 -5.92 2.14
C THR A 187 -9.00 -6.87 2.76
N ILE A 188 -7.83 -6.35 3.15
CA ILE A 188 -6.82 -7.17 3.82
C ILE A 188 -7.35 -7.71 5.15
N CYS A 189 -7.91 -6.85 5.99
CA CYS A 189 -8.47 -7.26 7.29
C CYS A 189 -9.65 -8.22 7.12
N VAL A 190 -10.54 -7.97 6.16
CA VAL A 190 -11.71 -8.82 5.92
C VAL A 190 -11.31 -10.21 5.44
N SER A 191 -10.35 -10.28 4.52
CA SER A 191 -9.83 -11.55 4.00
C SER A 191 -9.16 -12.40 5.10
N ARG A 192 -8.57 -11.75 6.12
CA ARG A 192 -7.83 -12.40 7.20
C ARG A 192 -8.70 -12.82 8.38
N ASN A 193 -9.80 -12.11 8.65
CA ASN A 193 -10.67 -12.39 9.80
C ASN A 193 -12.00 -13.03 9.42
N TYR A 194 -12.72 -12.47 8.46
CA TYR A 194 -14.10 -12.89 8.17
C TYR A 194 -14.13 -14.08 7.20
N LEU A 195 -13.27 -14.10 6.17
CA LEU A 195 -13.27 -15.19 5.19
C LEU A 195 -12.99 -16.59 5.80
N PRO A 196 -12.00 -16.77 6.69
CA PRO A 196 -11.76 -18.06 7.33
C PRO A 196 -12.95 -18.52 8.18
N LEU A 197 -13.61 -17.59 8.89
CA LEU A 197 -14.77 -17.89 9.73
C LEU A 197 -15.99 -18.30 8.89
N ILE A 198 -16.25 -17.61 7.77
CA ILE A 198 -17.34 -17.92 6.86
C ILE A 198 -17.13 -19.29 6.21
N LEU A 199 -15.92 -19.57 5.73
CA LEU A 199 -15.62 -20.86 5.11
C LEU A 199 -15.67 -22.01 6.10
N LYS A 200 -15.23 -21.79 7.35
CA LYS A 200 -15.44 -22.73 8.46
C LYS A 200 -16.93 -23.00 8.68
N GLY A 201 -17.77 -21.96 8.69
CA GLY A 201 -19.23 -22.12 8.80
C GLY A 201 -19.81 -22.98 7.68
N ILE A 202 -19.42 -22.73 6.43
CA ILE A 202 -19.89 -23.51 5.27
C ILE A 202 -19.40 -24.97 5.33
N TYR A 203 -18.14 -25.18 5.70
CA TYR A 203 -17.55 -26.51 5.83
C TYR A 203 -18.27 -27.34 6.91
N LEU A 204 -18.53 -26.74 8.07
CA LEU A 204 -19.27 -27.39 9.16
C LEU A 204 -20.74 -27.67 8.82
N LEU A 205 -21.34 -26.90 7.91
CA LEU A 205 -22.71 -27.16 7.41
C LEU A 205 -22.77 -28.28 6.37
N ASN A 206 -21.67 -28.55 5.67
CA ASN A 206 -21.63 -29.51 4.57
C ASN A 206 -21.15 -30.91 4.98
N GLU A 207 -20.53 -31.07 6.16
CA GLU A 207 -19.98 -32.35 6.61
C GLU A 207 -20.64 -32.87 7.89
N LYS A 208 -21.13 -34.12 7.85
CA LYS A 208 -21.38 -34.94 9.05
C LYS A 208 -20.04 -35.23 9.72
N SER A 209 -19.60 -34.30 10.58
CA SER A 209 -18.57 -34.44 11.62
C SER A 209 -17.47 -35.49 11.36
N PRO A 210 -16.29 -35.12 10.81
CA PRO A 210 -15.12 -35.98 10.90
C PRO A 210 -14.60 -35.92 12.34
N LYS A 211 -14.64 -37.06 13.05
CA LYS A 211 -14.32 -37.16 14.49
C LYS A 211 -12.83 -37.12 14.84
N ASP A 212 -11.91 -37.14 13.87
CA ASP A 212 -10.48 -37.32 14.16
C ASP A 212 -9.53 -36.34 13.44
N HIS A 213 -10.02 -35.20 12.94
CA HIS A 213 -9.15 -34.20 12.29
C HIS A 213 -8.60 -33.17 13.30
N ASP A 214 -7.28 -33.10 13.41
CA ASP A 214 -6.53 -32.14 14.26
C ASP A 214 -6.81 -30.69 13.86
N TYR A 215 -7.83 -30.14 14.50
CA TYR A 215 -8.53 -28.91 14.11
C TYR A 215 -7.66 -27.64 14.22
N HIS A 216 -6.73 -27.63 15.18
CA HIS A 216 -5.84 -26.49 15.40
C HIS A 216 -4.79 -26.34 14.30
N HIS A 217 -4.35 -27.47 13.72
CA HIS A 217 -3.37 -27.48 12.64
C HIS A 217 -3.95 -26.94 11.32
N ASP A 218 -5.24 -27.23 11.07
CA ASP A 218 -5.96 -26.72 9.90
C ASP A 218 -6.28 -25.23 10.02
N GLU A 219 -6.69 -24.72 11.19
CA GLU A 219 -7.02 -23.29 11.33
C GLU A 219 -5.83 -22.36 11.02
N LEU A 220 -4.63 -22.70 11.50
CA LEU A 220 -3.40 -21.95 11.19
C LEU A 220 -3.00 -22.06 9.71
N SER A 221 -3.25 -23.21 9.09
CA SER A 221 -3.03 -23.44 7.65
C SER A 221 -3.95 -22.56 6.79
N TRP A 222 -5.24 -22.49 7.12
CA TRP A 222 -6.21 -21.64 6.43
C TRP A 222 -5.83 -20.16 6.54
N ARG A 223 -5.50 -19.68 7.75
CA ARG A 223 -5.10 -18.28 7.97
C ARG A 223 -3.84 -17.92 7.19
N THR A 224 -2.84 -18.80 7.15
CA THR A 224 -1.62 -18.61 6.35
C THR A 224 -1.95 -18.48 4.85
N ARG A 225 -2.89 -19.28 4.34
CA ARG A 225 -3.36 -19.18 2.95
C ARG A 225 -4.05 -17.84 2.68
N PHE A 226 -4.93 -17.38 3.58
CA PHE A 226 -5.60 -16.08 3.38
C PHE A 226 -4.63 -14.90 3.47
N ASP A 227 -3.66 -14.94 4.39
CA ASP A 227 -2.61 -13.91 4.49
C ASP A 227 -1.80 -13.80 3.18
N LYS A 228 -1.57 -14.93 2.48
CA LYS A 228 -0.86 -14.97 1.18
C LYS A 228 -1.62 -14.26 0.06
N TYR A 229 -2.95 -14.38 -0.01
CA TYR A 229 -3.77 -13.84 -1.10
C TYR A 229 -4.46 -12.51 -0.79
N SER A 230 -4.54 -12.14 0.49
CA SER A 230 -5.25 -10.96 0.99
C SER A 230 -4.77 -9.64 0.36
N PRO A 231 -3.47 -9.32 0.27
CA PRO A 231 -2.97 -8.15 -0.47
C PRO A 231 -3.25 -8.17 -1.98
N ILE A 232 -3.41 -9.34 -2.60
CA ILE A 232 -3.76 -9.47 -4.02
C ILE A 232 -5.22 -9.06 -4.20
N ALA A 233 -6.12 -9.61 -3.38
CA ALA A 233 -7.53 -9.23 -3.37
C ALA A 233 -7.68 -7.71 -3.15
N GLY A 234 -7.02 -7.17 -2.12
CA GLY A 234 -7.03 -5.73 -1.86
C GLY A 234 -6.51 -4.89 -3.02
N SER A 235 -5.51 -5.39 -3.77
CA SER A 235 -5.00 -4.71 -4.98
C SER A 235 -5.99 -4.66 -6.13
N ILE A 236 -6.89 -5.64 -6.24
CA ILE A 236 -7.94 -5.66 -7.25
C ILE A 236 -9.03 -4.64 -6.88
N PHE A 237 -9.52 -4.69 -5.64
CA PHE A 237 -10.61 -3.83 -5.20
C PHE A 237 -10.22 -2.36 -5.08
N CYS A 238 -8.98 -2.05 -4.67
CA CYS A 238 -8.57 -0.65 -4.51
C CYS A 238 -8.60 0.15 -5.82
N GLY A 239 -8.53 -0.53 -6.98
CA GLY A 239 -8.69 0.09 -8.30
C GLY A 239 -10.07 0.75 -8.49
N LEU A 240 -11.12 0.26 -7.82
CA LEU A 240 -12.48 0.82 -7.92
C LEU A 240 -12.58 2.24 -7.37
N SER A 241 -11.64 2.66 -6.51
CA SER A 241 -11.58 4.05 -6.03
C SER A 241 -11.49 5.07 -7.17
N ILE A 242 -10.97 4.69 -8.36
CA ILE A 242 -10.84 5.58 -9.52
C ILE A 242 -12.16 6.21 -9.95
N PHE A 243 -13.30 5.57 -9.68
CA PHE A 243 -14.62 6.10 -10.01
C PHE A 243 -14.99 7.36 -9.21
N LEU A 244 -14.29 7.64 -8.11
CA LEU A 244 -14.46 8.87 -7.34
C LEU A 244 -13.90 10.10 -8.08
N GLU A 245 -12.94 9.92 -8.98
CA GLU A 245 -12.41 11.00 -9.83
C GLU A 245 -13.33 11.26 -11.04
N PRO A 246 -13.35 12.47 -11.62
CA PRO A 246 -14.15 12.76 -12.80
C PRO A 246 -13.55 12.06 -14.03
N GLN A 247 -14.41 11.64 -14.97
CA GLN A 247 -14.04 10.89 -16.18
C GLN A 247 -12.84 11.48 -16.94
N ARG A 248 -12.72 12.82 -16.98
CA ARG A 248 -11.59 13.51 -17.63
C ARG A 248 -10.22 13.17 -17.01
N LYS A 249 -10.14 12.97 -15.68
CA LYS A 249 -8.91 12.63 -14.96
C LYS A 249 -8.69 11.12 -14.85
N GLN A 250 -9.73 10.31 -14.95
CA GLN A 250 -9.65 8.86 -14.82
C GLN A 250 -8.69 8.25 -15.84
N GLY A 251 -8.74 8.69 -17.11
CA GLY A 251 -7.82 8.22 -18.15
C GLY A 251 -6.35 8.57 -17.87
N GLU A 252 -6.09 9.79 -17.40
CA GLU A 252 -4.73 10.24 -17.05
C GLU A 252 -4.16 9.42 -15.86
N LEU A 253 -4.98 9.19 -14.83
CA LEU A 253 -4.61 8.38 -13.67
C LEU A 253 -4.41 6.91 -14.03
N ALA A 254 -5.32 6.33 -14.84
CA ALA A 254 -5.21 4.96 -15.31
C ALA A 254 -3.94 4.76 -16.12
N LEU A 255 -3.62 5.69 -17.04
CA LEU A 255 -2.40 5.64 -17.84
C LEU A 255 -1.15 5.78 -16.96
N PHE A 256 -1.17 6.69 -15.97
CA PHE A 256 -0.06 6.86 -15.01
C PHE A 256 0.23 5.56 -14.27
N VAL A 257 -0.80 4.90 -13.71
CA VAL A 257 -0.65 3.64 -12.98
C VAL A 257 -0.27 2.50 -13.93
N PHE A 258 -0.86 2.46 -15.12
CA PHE A 258 -0.56 1.46 -16.15
C PHE A 258 0.92 1.48 -16.55
N MET A 259 1.49 2.66 -16.79
CA MET A 259 2.91 2.80 -17.12
C MET A 259 3.82 2.32 -15.98
N LYS A 260 3.45 2.57 -14.72
CA LYS A 260 4.16 2.02 -13.56
C LYS A 260 3.98 0.50 -13.44
N GLY A 261 2.83 -0.02 -13.84
CA GLY A 261 2.56 -1.46 -13.94
C GLY A 261 3.46 -2.13 -14.98
N ILE A 262 3.54 -1.57 -16.20
CA ILE A 262 4.45 -2.03 -17.24
C ILE A 262 5.89 -2.01 -16.75
N TYR A 263 6.31 -0.95 -16.06
CA TYR A 263 7.66 -0.86 -15.49
C TYR A 263 7.99 -2.08 -14.60
N CYS A 264 7.03 -2.55 -13.79
CA CYS A 264 7.21 -3.75 -12.96
C CYS A 264 7.38 -5.03 -13.79
N LEU A 265 6.78 -5.10 -14.99
CA LEU A 265 6.87 -6.26 -15.89
C LEU A 265 8.17 -6.27 -16.69
N LEU A 266 8.70 -5.09 -17.02
CA LEU A 266 9.91 -4.94 -17.82
C LEU A 266 11.20 -5.11 -17.01
N ILE A 267 11.13 -5.06 -15.68
CA ILE A 267 12.29 -5.33 -14.83
C ILE A 267 12.69 -6.79 -14.93
N ARG A 268 13.93 -7.02 -15.40
CA ARG A 268 14.54 -8.33 -15.47
C ARG A 268 15.35 -8.58 -14.20
N GLU A 269 15.17 -9.75 -13.62
CA GLU A 269 15.99 -10.24 -12.53
C GLU A 269 17.34 -10.72 -13.09
N ARG A 270 18.45 -10.20 -12.56
CA ARG A 270 19.78 -10.75 -12.76
C ARG A 270 20.18 -11.48 -11.49
N GLU A 271 20.42 -12.77 -11.61
CA GLU A 271 21.13 -13.49 -10.55
C GLU A 271 22.57 -12.98 -10.50
N ASN A 272 22.92 -12.30 -9.42
CA ASN A 272 24.31 -12.09 -9.07
C ASN A 272 24.76 -13.27 -8.20
N ASN A 273 26.02 -13.67 -8.37
CA ASN A 273 26.65 -14.70 -7.54
C ASN A 273 26.56 -14.32 -6.06
N THR A 274 26.31 -15.32 -5.21
CA THR A 274 26.25 -15.20 -3.76
C THR A 274 27.49 -14.49 -3.22
N THR A 275 27.28 -13.33 -2.61
CA THR A 275 28.31 -12.62 -1.85
C THR A 275 28.11 -13.01 -0.38
N THR A 276 29.04 -13.80 0.15
CA THR A 276 29.11 -14.13 1.58
C THR A 276 29.61 -12.90 2.32
N ASP A 277 28.71 -12.26 3.06
CA ASP A 277 29.04 -11.17 3.99
C ASP A 277 29.42 -11.83 5.34
N GLU A 278 30.71 -12.09 5.58
CA GLU A 278 31.18 -12.84 6.76
C GLU A 278 30.82 -12.19 8.11
N ASN A 279 30.49 -10.90 8.13
CA ASN A 279 30.16 -10.15 9.35
C ASN A 279 28.67 -10.23 9.76
N LYS A 280 27.81 -10.84 8.95
CA LYS A 280 26.41 -11.09 9.27
C LYS A 280 26.11 -12.49 8.80
N GLY A 281 25.94 -13.46 9.70
CA GLY A 281 25.67 -14.88 9.40
C GLY A 281 24.39 -15.21 8.60
N LEU A 282 23.91 -14.28 7.77
CA LEU A 282 22.84 -14.41 6.80
C LEU A 282 23.47 -14.51 5.41
N ASN A 283 23.51 -15.71 4.83
CA ASN A 283 23.71 -15.89 3.39
C ASN A 283 22.54 -15.24 2.63
N TYR A 284 22.67 -13.99 2.21
CA TYR A 284 21.67 -13.34 1.37
C TYR A 284 22.14 -13.34 -0.09
N LYS A 285 21.43 -14.05 -0.96
CA LYS A 285 21.62 -13.97 -2.41
C LYS A 285 21.17 -12.57 -2.87
N LYS A 286 22.11 -11.63 -3.02
CA LYS A 286 21.82 -10.25 -3.45
C LYS A 286 21.38 -10.25 -4.92
N LYS A 287 20.08 -10.39 -5.18
CA LYS A 287 19.50 -10.27 -6.52
C LYS A 287 19.64 -8.81 -7.00
N SER A 288 20.24 -8.63 -8.18
CA SER A 288 20.35 -7.31 -8.80
C SER A 288 19.34 -7.22 -9.92
N TYR A 289 18.64 -6.10 -10.01
CA TYR A 289 17.60 -5.87 -11.00
C TYR A 289 18.04 -4.75 -11.91
N TYR A 290 17.92 -4.95 -13.22
CA TYR A 290 18.12 -3.88 -14.20
C TYR A 290 16.82 -3.61 -14.94
N VAL A 291 16.57 -2.32 -15.18
CA VAL A 291 15.40 -1.84 -15.89
C VAL A 291 15.70 -1.93 -17.38
N PHE A 292 14.86 -2.64 -18.12
CA PHE A 292 14.89 -2.63 -19.57
C PHE A 292 13.72 -1.77 -20.07
N PRO A 293 13.94 -0.69 -20.82
CA PRO A 293 15.22 -0.16 -21.25
C PRO A 293 15.90 0.69 -20.13
N SER A 294 17.21 0.94 -20.24
CA SER A 294 17.99 1.61 -19.19
C SER A 294 17.46 3.02 -18.86
N LYS A 295 17.82 3.57 -17.69
CA LYS A 295 17.46 4.96 -17.28
C LYS A 295 17.73 6.01 -18.38
N ASN A 296 18.75 5.79 -19.20
CA ASN A 296 19.12 6.68 -20.29
C ASN A 296 18.07 6.66 -21.42
N VAL A 297 17.48 5.49 -21.70
CA VAL A 297 16.41 5.36 -22.68
C VAL A 297 15.10 5.94 -22.14
N GLU A 298 14.79 5.75 -20.85
CA GLU A 298 13.62 6.39 -20.23
C GLU A 298 13.73 7.92 -20.29
N SER A 299 14.90 8.48 -19.98
CA SER A 299 15.18 9.91 -20.10
C SER A 299 15.08 10.41 -21.55
N LEU A 300 15.56 9.62 -22.50
CA LEU A 300 15.50 9.95 -23.93
C LEU A 300 14.06 9.91 -24.48
N VAL A 301 13.28 8.89 -24.13
CA VAL A 301 11.86 8.77 -24.51
C VAL A 301 11.05 9.89 -23.86
N PHE A 302 11.31 10.21 -22.59
CA PHE A 302 10.68 11.34 -21.91
C PHE A 302 11.02 12.66 -22.60
N SER A 303 12.30 12.90 -22.89
CA SER A 303 12.77 14.10 -23.60
C SER A 303 12.13 14.23 -24.98
N LEU A 304 12.05 13.15 -25.77
CA LEU A 304 11.41 13.14 -27.08
C LEU A 304 9.90 13.39 -26.98
N SER A 305 9.23 12.78 -26.01
CA SER A 305 7.79 12.99 -25.77
C SER A 305 7.50 14.42 -25.34
N PHE A 306 8.31 14.97 -24.43
CA PHE A 306 8.21 16.36 -23.97
C PHE A 306 8.50 17.35 -25.10
N SER A 307 9.53 17.09 -25.90
CA SER A 307 9.86 17.89 -27.09
C SER A 307 8.72 17.88 -28.10
N THR A 308 8.10 16.73 -28.35
CA THR A 308 6.96 16.61 -29.25
C THR A 308 5.76 17.40 -28.73
N LEU A 309 5.47 17.33 -27.42
CA LEU A 309 4.43 18.15 -26.80
C LEU A 309 4.71 19.66 -26.92
N LEU A 310 5.97 20.09 -26.78
CA LEU A 310 6.36 21.49 -26.97
C LEU A 310 6.19 21.94 -28.41
N VAL A 311 6.63 21.13 -29.38
CA VAL A 311 6.48 21.41 -30.81
C VAL A 311 5.01 21.49 -31.20
N LEU A 312 4.18 20.54 -30.72
CA LEU A 312 2.74 20.57 -30.94
C LEU A 312 2.07 21.79 -30.30
N TYR A 313 2.49 22.18 -29.09
CA TYR A 313 1.98 23.37 -28.41
C TYR A 313 2.33 24.66 -29.16
N GLN A 314 3.54 24.76 -29.71
CA GLN A 314 3.96 25.90 -30.54
C GLN A 314 3.19 25.98 -31.85
N ARG A 315 2.87 24.83 -32.46
CA ARG A 315 2.15 24.76 -33.73
C ARG A 315 0.65 25.04 -33.58
N ASP A 316 -0.01 24.40 -32.63
CA ASP A 316 -1.42 24.63 -32.33
C ASP A 316 -1.75 24.30 -30.87
N LYS A 317 -2.09 25.35 -30.11
CA LYS A 317 -2.46 25.25 -28.69
C LYS A 317 -3.69 24.37 -28.46
N ALA A 318 -4.56 24.18 -29.45
CA ALA A 318 -5.76 23.35 -29.34
C ALA A 318 -5.45 21.85 -29.31
N LEU A 319 -4.30 21.44 -29.86
CA LEU A 319 -3.86 20.04 -29.91
C LEU A 319 -3.36 19.53 -28.56
N VAL A 320 -2.89 20.42 -27.68
CA VAL A 320 -2.37 20.08 -26.36
C VAL A 320 -3.42 20.40 -25.30
N ARG A 321 -3.95 19.38 -24.63
CA ARG A 321 -5.02 19.49 -23.62
C ARG A 321 -4.51 19.19 -22.21
N GLY A 322 -5.32 19.52 -21.21
CA GLY A 322 -5.07 19.13 -19.81
C GLY A 322 -4.08 20.03 -19.08
N VAL A 323 -3.33 19.42 -18.15
CA VAL A 323 -2.43 20.13 -17.21
C VAL A 323 -1.28 20.83 -17.94
N PHE A 324 -0.80 20.24 -19.04
CA PHE A 324 0.34 20.74 -19.80
C PHE A 324 0.08 22.10 -20.47
N ASN A 325 -1.11 22.27 -21.07
CA ASN A 325 -1.55 23.56 -21.64
C ASN A 325 -1.69 24.64 -20.54
N LYS A 326 -2.22 24.27 -19.37
CA LYS A 326 -2.33 25.19 -18.22
C LYS A 326 -0.97 25.64 -17.71
N LEU A 327 -0.01 24.71 -17.58
CA LEU A 327 1.37 24.94 -17.10
C LEU A 327 2.22 25.74 -18.09
N ILE A 328 2.23 25.41 -19.38
CA ILE A 328 3.08 26.16 -20.33
C ILE A 328 2.60 27.58 -20.50
N GLY A 329 1.29 27.80 -20.58
CA GLY A 329 0.80 29.18 -20.65
C GLY A 329 1.03 29.98 -19.35
N LEU A 330 1.51 29.38 -18.24
CA LEU A 330 1.92 30.10 -17.02
C LEU A 330 3.33 30.67 -17.15
N CYS A 331 4.17 30.05 -17.99
CA CYS A 331 5.57 30.42 -18.22
C CYS A 331 5.77 31.34 -19.44
N VAL A 332 4.80 31.37 -20.35
CA VAL A 332 4.67 32.31 -21.46
C VAL A 332 3.62 33.35 -21.08
#